data_AF-A0A5E4JBF6-F1
#
_entry.id   AF-A0A5E4JBF6-F1
#
_cell.length_a   1.000
_cell.length_b   1.000
_cell.length_c   1.000
_cell.angle_alpha   90.00
_cell.angle_beta   90.00
_cell.angle_gamma   90.00
#
_symmetry.space_group_name_H-M   'P 1'
#
loop_
_entity.id
_entity.type
_entity.pdbx_description
1 polymer ?
#
loop_
_entity_poly.entity_id
_entity_poly.type
_entity_poly.pdbx_seq_one_letter_code
_entity_poly.pdbx_strand_id
1 'polypeptide(L)'
;MADLTRRKGLIKADAPRNHHHFKESSWRSLAKTATYRLAILIMDFVVIYWLTGKTEVAFGFMVVSNTYSSIGYYLHERVWDNVKWGKIRNSRKR
;
A
#
# COMPACT_ATOMS: atom_id res chain seq x y z
N MET A 1 -2.34 2.46 63.86
CA MET A 1 -1.59 3.14 62.78
C MET A 1 -0.50 2.20 62.27
N ALA A 2 -0.89 1.22 61.45
CA ALA A 2 0.00 0.36 60.64
C ALA A 2 -0.87 -0.12 59.46
N ASP A 3 -1.49 0.85 58.80
CA ASP A 3 -1.06 1.47 57.54
C ASP A 3 -1.17 0.52 56.35
N LEU A 4 -2.03 0.96 55.42
CA LEU A 4 -2.69 0.22 54.36
C LEU A 4 -1.77 -0.07 53.17
N THR A 5 -0.46 -0.18 53.40
CA THR A 5 0.59 -0.25 52.37
C THR A 5 0.82 -1.66 51.81
N ARG A 6 0.27 -2.72 52.43
CA ARG A 6 0.47 -4.12 52.01
C ARG A 6 -0.64 -4.71 51.11
N ARG A 7 -1.39 -3.87 50.39
CA ARG A 7 -2.42 -4.35 49.43
C ARG A 7 -2.32 -3.79 48.01
N LYS A 8 -1.43 -2.83 47.74
CA LYS A 8 -1.31 -2.21 46.41
C LYS A 8 -0.29 -2.86 45.46
N GLY A 9 0.55 -3.78 45.94
CA GLY A 9 1.63 -4.39 45.15
C GLY A 9 1.34 -5.75 44.50
N LEU A 10 0.26 -6.44 44.89
CA LEU A 10 -0.03 -7.81 44.44
C LEU A 10 -1.13 -7.90 43.38
N ILE A 11 -1.58 -6.76 42.83
CA ILE A 11 -2.68 -6.67 41.85
C ILE A 11 -2.23 -5.92 40.60
N LYS A 12 -1.00 -6.17 40.13
CA LYS A 12 -0.65 -5.89 38.74
C LYS A 12 -0.29 -7.21 38.09
N ALA A 13 -1.35 -7.91 37.74
CA ALA A 13 -1.35 -9.10 36.91
C ALA A 13 -0.37 -8.92 35.75
N ASP A 14 0.64 -9.78 35.69
CA ASP A 14 1.35 -10.07 34.46
C ASP A 14 0.39 -10.86 33.57
N ALA A 15 -0.51 -10.14 32.91
CA ALA A 15 -1.29 -10.70 31.81
C ALA A 15 -0.30 -10.92 30.66
N PRO A 16 -0.27 -12.11 30.02
CA PRO A 16 0.61 -12.35 28.90
C PRO A 16 0.32 -11.30 27.83
N ARG A 17 1.32 -10.46 27.54
CA ARG A 17 1.28 -9.56 26.37
C ARG A 17 1.34 -10.43 25.13
N ASN A 18 0.18 -10.90 24.70
CA ASN A 18 -0.01 -11.52 23.40
C ASN A 18 0.32 -10.45 22.36
N HIS A 19 1.59 -10.40 21.95
CA HIS A 19 1.98 -9.81 20.69
C HIS A 19 1.34 -10.68 19.60
N HIS A 20 0.07 -10.41 19.30
CA HIS A 20 -0.51 -10.82 18.04
C HIS A 20 0.33 -10.13 16.96
N HIS A 21 1.37 -10.83 16.50
CA HIS A 21 1.95 -10.63 15.20
C HIS A 21 0.78 -10.81 14.23
N PHE A 22 0.09 -9.71 13.92
CA PHE A 22 -0.80 -9.65 12.77
C PHE A 22 0.10 -9.94 11.59
N LYS A 23 0.20 -11.23 11.26
CA LYS A 23 0.69 -11.69 9.97
C LYS A 23 -0.41 -11.24 9.01
N GLU A 24 -0.41 -9.95 8.69
CA GLU A 24 -1.34 -9.36 7.73
C GLU A 24 -1.32 -10.29 6.53
N SER A 25 -2.47 -10.90 6.24
CA SER A 25 -2.57 -11.92 5.21
C SER A 25 -2.31 -11.22 3.88
N SER A 26 -1.05 -11.20 3.44
CA SER A 26 -0.61 -10.61 2.16
C SER A 26 -1.48 -11.13 1.01
N TRP A 27 -1.97 -12.37 1.15
CA TRP A 27 -2.93 -13.00 0.24
C TRP A 27 -4.23 -12.21 0.01
N ARG A 28 -4.84 -11.63 1.05
CA ARG A 28 -6.10 -10.87 0.89
C ARG A 28 -5.87 -9.55 0.15
N SER A 29 -4.75 -8.88 0.43
CA SER A 29 -4.36 -7.63 -0.25
C SER A 29 -3.95 -7.89 -1.71
N LEU A 30 -3.26 -9.01 -1.97
CA LEU A 30 -2.92 -9.46 -3.31
C LEU A 30 -4.17 -9.80 -4.12
N ALA A 31 -5.10 -10.56 -3.55
CA ALA A 31 -6.37 -10.89 -4.22
C ALA A 31 -7.18 -9.63 -4.56
N LYS A 32 -7.31 -8.70 -3.62
CA LYS A 32 -7.98 -7.41 -3.88
C LYS A 32 -7.32 -6.63 -5.03
N THR A 33 -5.99 -6.58 -5.04
CA THR A 33 -5.22 -5.89 -6.08
C THR A 33 -5.35 -6.59 -7.44
N ALA A 34 -5.32 -7.92 -7.46
CA ALA A 34 -5.48 -8.71 -8.67
C ALA A 34 -6.88 -8.52 -9.29
N THR A 35 -7.93 -8.56 -8.47
CA THR A 35 -9.30 -8.29 -8.95
C THR A 35 -9.43 -6.88 -9.52
N TYR A 36 -8.89 -5.88 -8.84
CA TYR A 36 -8.92 -4.50 -9.33
C TYR A 36 -8.15 -4.33 -10.65
N ARG A 37 -6.98 -4.96 -10.78
CA ARG A 37 -6.19 -4.95 -12.01
C ARG A 37 -6.92 -5.61 -13.17
N LEU A 38 -7.55 -6.76 -12.93
CA LEU A 38 -8.34 -7.46 -13.95
C LEU A 38 -9.54 -6.63 -14.41
N ALA A 39 -10.23 -5.96 -13.48
CA ALA A 39 -11.34 -5.08 -13.82
C ALA A 39 -10.92 -3.92 -14.73
N ILE A 40 -9.80 -3.26 -14.42
CA ILE A 40 -9.26 -2.18 -15.27
C ILE A 40 -8.91 -2.69 -16.66
N LEU A 41 -8.22 -3.83 -16.77
CA LEU A 41 -7.83 -4.41 -18.06
C LEU A 41 -9.04 -4.68 -18.96
N ILE A 42 -10.10 -5.25 -18.38
CA ILE A 42 -11.36 -5.52 -19.12
C ILE A 42 -12.01 -4.20 -19.54
N MET A 43 -12.06 -3.21 -18.64
CA MET A 43 -12.70 -1.94 -18.91
C MET A 43 -11.98 -1.16 -20.02
N ASP A 44 -10.64 -1.11 -19.99
CA ASP A 44 -9.83 -0.51 -21.06
C ASP A 44 -10.08 -1.19 -22.41
N PHE A 45 -10.08 -2.54 -22.44
CA PHE A 45 -10.34 -3.28 -23.66
C PHE A 45 -11.74 -2.97 -24.23
N VAL A 46 -12.78 -2.96 -23.37
CA VAL A 46 -14.16 -2.66 -23.77
C VAL A 46 -14.29 -1.24 -24.31
N VAL A 47 -13.73 -0.24 -23.61
CA VAL A 47 -13.80 1.17 -24.03
C VAL A 47 -13.12 1.36 -25.38
N ILE A 48 -11.91 0.84 -25.56
CA ILE A 48 -11.16 1.02 -26.81
C ILE A 48 -11.78 0.22 -27.95
N TYR A 49 -12.26 -0.99 -27.68
CA TYR A 49 -13.00 -1.78 -28.67
C TYR A 49 -14.28 -1.08 -29.10
N TRP A 50 -15.02 -0.48 -28.16
CA TRP A 50 -16.24 0.25 -28.49
C TRP A 50 -15.97 1.50 -29.32
N LEU A 51 -14.88 2.22 -29.03
CA LEU A 51 -14.47 3.40 -29.79
C LEU A 51 -13.92 3.08 -31.18
N THR A 52 -13.17 1.98 -31.32
CA THR A 52 -12.40 1.67 -32.55
C THR A 52 -13.06 0.60 -33.42
N GLY A 53 -13.85 -0.29 -32.83
CA GLY A 53 -14.43 -1.47 -33.48
C GLY A 53 -13.41 -2.55 -33.89
N LYS A 54 -12.12 -2.36 -33.56
CA LYS A 54 -11.01 -3.26 -33.95
C LYS A 54 -10.37 -3.89 -32.72
N THR A 55 -10.39 -5.22 -32.64
CA THR A 55 -9.81 -5.99 -31.52
C THR A 55 -8.29 -5.88 -31.45
N GLU A 56 -7.60 -5.82 -32.60
CA GLU A 56 -6.14 -5.66 -32.67
C GLU A 56 -5.69 -4.36 -32.00
N VAL A 57 -6.42 -3.27 -32.24
CA VAL A 57 -6.10 -1.96 -31.65
C VAL A 57 -6.38 -1.96 -30.15
N ALA A 58 -7.50 -2.53 -29.72
CA ALA A 58 -7.85 -2.61 -28.30
C ALA A 58 -6.82 -3.42 -27.50
N PHE A 59 -6.38 -4.56 -28.04
CA PHE A 59 -5.34 -5.38 -27.40
C PHE A 59 -3.99 -4.67 -27.36
N GLY A 60 -3.57 -4.08 -28.49
CA GLY A 60 -2.32 -3.30 -28.56
C GLY A 60 -2.32 -2.14 -27.57
N PHE A 61 -3.44 -1.41 -27.47
CA PHE A 61 -3.60 -0.32 -26.52
C PHE A 61 -3.53 -0.81 -25.08
N MET A 62 -4.20 -1.93 -24.74
CA MET A 62 -4.17 -2.49 -23.37
C MET A 62 -2.74 -2.83 -22.91
N VAL A 63 -1.94 -3.43 -23.79
CA VAL A 63 -0.54 -3.78 -23.48
C VAL A 63 0.28 -2.51 -23.29
N VAL A 64 0.22 -1.60 -24.26
CA VAL A 64 0.96 -0.32 -24.23
C VAL A 64 0.53 0.51 -23.01
N SER A 65 -0.76 0.53 -22.67
CA SER A 65 -1.31 1.31 -21.57
C SER A 65 -0.79 0.87 -20.22
N ASN A 66 -0.73 -0.43 -20.00
CA ASN A 66 -0.14 -0.99 -18.79
C ASN A 66 1.37 -0.74 -18.72
N THR A 67 2.08 -0.90 -19.85
CA THR A 67 3.53 -0.69 -19.90
C THR A 67 3.90 0.76 -19.59
N TYR A 68 3.31 1.75 -20.29
CA TYR A 68 3.65 3.15 -20.03
C TYR A 68 3.21 3.59 -18.64
N SER A 69 2.06 3.09 -18.12
CA SER A 69 1.61 3.45 -16.78
C SER A 69 2.56 2.94 -15.70
N SER A 70 3.11 1.74 -15.90
CA SER A 70 4.12 1.18 -14.99
C SER A 70 5.43 1.98 -15.04
N ILE A 71 5.89 2.33 -16.24
CA ILE A 71 7.07 3.19 -16.43
C ILE A 71 6.82 4.57 -15.80
N GLY A 72 5.65 5.16 -16.02
CA GLY A 72 5.24 6.44 -15.48
C GLY A 72 5.22 6.45 -13.95
N TYR A 73 4.68 5.39 -13.33
CA TYR A 73 4.72 5.24 -11.87
C TYR A 73 6.15 5.15 -11.33
N TYR A 74 7.00 4.32 -11.97
CA TYR A 74 8.41 4.20 -11.57
C TYR A 74 9.17 5.52 -11.70
N LEU A 75 8.98 6.23 -12.82
CA LEU A 75 9.57 7.55 -13.04
C LEU A 75 9.03 8.57 -12.04
N HIS A 76 7.72 8.55 -11.75
CA HIS A 76 7.11 9.43 -10.76
C HIS A 76 7.73 9.20 -9.38
N GLU A 77 7.82 7.96 -8.91
CA GLU A 77 8.46 7.61 -7.65
C GLU A 77 9.92 8.07 -7.62
N ARG A 78 10.65 7.87 -8.73
CA ARG A 78 12.06 8.27 -8.83
C ARG A 78 12.25 9.78 -8.84
N VAL A 79 11.42 10.51 -9.57
CA VAL A 79 11.44 11.98 -9.59
C VAL A 79 11.05 12.51 -8.22
N TRP A 80 10.03 11.93 -7.58
CA TRP A 80 9.59 12.34 -6.25
C TRP A 80 10.65 12.09 -5.16
N ASP A 81 11.36 10.96 -5.21
CA ASP A 81 12.50 10.68 -4.33
C ASP A 81 13.65 11.69 -4.50
N ASN A 82 13.87 12.16 -5.74
CA ASN A 82 14.84 13.22 -6.02
C ASN A 82 14.35 14.61 -5.60
N VAL A 83 13.04 14.85 -5.66
CA VAL A 83 12.40 16.08 -5.18
C VAL A 83 12.28 16.03 -3.66
N LYS A 84 13.39 16.37 -2.99
CA LYS A 84 13.43 16.62 -1.53
C LYS A 84 12.68 17.90 -1.17
N TRP A 85 11.38 17.97 -1.45
CA TRP A 85 10.58 19.08 -0.97
C TRP A 85 10.36 18.92 0.54
N GLY A 86 10.97 19.80 1.34
CA GLY A 86 10.70 19.88 2.78
C GLY A 86 11.61 19.08 3.72
N LYS A 87 12.76 18.55 3.28
CA LYS A 87 13.76 18.04 4.24
C LYS A 87 14.41 19.22 4.98
N ILE A 88 13.76 19.70 6.04
CA ILE A 88 14.43 20.48 7.08
C ILE A 88 15.44 19.52 7.71
N ARG A 89 16.70 19.63 7.30
CA ARG A 89 17.81 18.95 7.97
C ARG A 89 17.92 19.58 9.34
N ASN A 90 17.18 19.04 10.32
CA ASN A 90 17.32 19.45 11.70
C ASN A 90 18.65 18.87 12.21
N SER A 91 19.75 19.56 11.92
CA SER A 91 21.04 19.28 12.52
C SER A 91 20.96 19.69 13.98
N ARG A 92 20.45 18.80 14.83
CA ARG A 92 20.55 18.96 16.27
C ARG A 92 22.02 18.71 16.66
N LYS A 93 22.84 19.75 16.50
CA LYS A 93 24.09 19.88 17.27
C LYS A 93 23.68 20.32 18.69
N ARG A 94 23.68 19.38 19.63
CA ARG A 94 24.16 19.49 21.01
C ARG A 94 23.75 18.24 21.78
#